data_AF-A0A413TY73-F1
#
_entry.id   AF-A0A413TY73-F1
#
_cell.length_a   1.000
_cell.length_b   1.000
_cell.length_c   1.000
_cell.angle_alpha   90.00
_cell.angle_beta   90.00
_cell.angle_gamma   90.00
#
_symmetry.space_group_name_H-M   'P 1'
#
loop_
_entity.id
_entity.type
_entity.pdbx_description
1 polymer ?
#
loop_
_entity_poly.entity_id
_entity_poly.type
_entity_poly.pdbx_seq_one_letter_code
_entity_poly.pdbx_strand_id
1 'polypeptide(L)' 'MSTTTKQAINLMELLPESEQNFALEFIKKLVIAWDPDFTKVTPAERAKLEEAQREIENGETISHDAINWD' A
#
# COMPACT_ATOMS: atom_id res chain seq x y z
N MET A 1 -9.91 6.28 -3.03
CA MET A 1 -10.09 6.18 -1.56
C MET A 1 -11.56 6.33 -1.23
N SER A 2 -12.13 5.48 -0.36
CA SER A 2 -13.56 5.54 -0.03
C SER A 2 -13.92 6.81 0.75
N THR A 3 -15.21 7.19 0.75
CA THR A 3 -15.71 8.32 1.55
C THR A 3 -15.47 8.10 3.05
N THR A 4 -15.70 6.88 3.53
CA THR A 4 -15.44 6.47 4.92
C THR A 4 -13.97 6.64 5.31
N THR A 5 -13.05 6.24 4.43
CA THR A 5 -11.61 6.41 4.70
C THR A 5 -11.24 7.89 4.80
N LYS A 6 -11.81 8.76 3.97
CA LYS A 6 -11.55 10.22 4.05
C LYS A 6 -12.03 10.80 5.38
N GLN A 7 -13.24 10.41 5.80
CA GLN A 7 -13.78 10.84 7.09
C GLN A 7 -12.92 10.35 8.27
N ALA A 8 -12.46 9.09 8.22
CA ALA A 8 -11.58 8.54 9.25
C ALA A 8 -10.26 9.32 9.36
N ILE A 9 -9.62 9.67 8.24
CA ILE A 9 -8.40 10.49 8.24
C ILE A 9 -8.67 11.87 8.87
N ASN A 10 -9.72 12.57 8.42
CA ASN A 10 -10.06 13.90 8.93
C ASN A 10 -10.31 13.88 10.45
N LEU A 11 -10.94 12.83 10.97
CA LEU A 11 -11.16 12.69 12.41
C LEU A 11 -9.85 12.39 13.15
N MET A 12 -8.96 11.59 12.55
CA MET A 12 -7.66 11.24 13.12
C MET A 12 -6.73 12.45 13.25
N GLU A 13 -6.79 13.39 12.30
CA GLU A 13 -6.03 14.65 12.33
C GLU A 13 -6.40 15.56 13.51
N LEU A 14 -7.60 15.43 14.06
CA LEU A 14 -8.07 16.22 15.21
C LEU A 14 -7.62 15.63 16.55
N LEU A 15 -7.11 14.39 16.56
CA LEU A 15 -6.72 13.70 17.79
C LEU A 15 -5.33 14.16 18.27
N PRO A 16 -5.07 14.15 19.59
CA PRO A 16 -3.71 14.27 20.12
C PRO A 16 -2.80 13.14 19.62
N GLU A 17 -1.50 13.38 19.56
CA GLU A 17 -0.51 12.42 19.04
C GLU A 17 -0.56 11.05 19.76
N SER A 18 -0.82 11.02 21.07
CA SER A 18 -0.97 9.77 21.83
C SER A 18 -2.11 8.90 21.32
N GLU A 19 -3.24 9.52 20.97
CA GLU A 19 -4.43 8.85 20.46
C GLU A 19 -4.25 8.44 18.99
N GLN A 20 -3.53 9.24 18.20
CA GLN A 20 -3.15 8.87 16.83
C GLN A 20 -2.26 7.62 16.82
N ASN A 21 -1.27 7.56 17.72
CA ASN A 21 -0.39 6.40 17.85
C ASN A 21 -1.18 5.15 18.27
N PHE A 22 -2.12 5.28 19.20
CA PHE A 22 -3.01 4.19 19.56
C PHE A 22 -3.87 3.72 18.38
N ALA A 23 -4.50 4.65 17.65
CA ALA A 23 -5.32 4.33 16.48
C ALA A 23 -4.50 3.61 15.40
N LEU A 24 -3.26 4.04 15.17
CA LEU A 24 -2.34 3.40 14.24
C LEU A 24 -2.04 1.95 14.63
N GLU A 25 -1.67 1.69 15.89
CA GLU A 25 -1.41 0.33 16.39
C GLU A 25 -2.65 -0.56 16.34
N PHE A 26 -3.82 0.00 16.61
CA PHE A 26 -5.09 -0.71 16.48
C PHE A 26 -5.37 -1.10 15.03
N ILE A 27 -5.22 -0.16 14.09
CA ILE A 27 -5.40 -0.42 12.65
C ILE A 27 -4.40 -1.49 12.15
N LYS A 28 -3.13 -1.42 12.56
CA LYS A 28 -2.13 -2.46 12.22
C LYS A 28 -2.58 -3.85 12.65
N LYS A 29 -3.13 -3.99 13.86
CA LYS A 29 -3.66 -5.28 14.35
C LYS A 29 -4.84 -5.77 13.51
N LEU A 30 -5.74 -4.88 13.10
CA LEU A 30 -6.84 -5.24 12.20
C LEU A 30 -6.34 -5.71 10.84
N VAL A 31 -5.33 -5.04 10.28
CA VAL A 31 -4.70 -5.45 9.02
C VAL A 31 -4.07 -6.83 9.15
N ILE A 32 -3.27 -7.08 10.19
CA ILE A 32 -2.64 -8.39 10.43
C ILE A 32 -3.69 -9.49 10.62
N ALA A 33 -4.78 -9.21 11.34
CA ALA A 33 -5.84 -10.20 11.55
C ALA A 33 -6.61 -10.54 10.26
N TRP A 34 -6.75 -9.57 9.35
CA TRP A 34 -7.43 -9.75 8.08
C TRP A 34 -6.54 -10.35 6.98
N ASP A 35 -5.25 -9.99 7.00
CA ASP A 35 -4.25 -10.41 6.02
C ASP A 35 -2.89 -10.63 6.72
N PRO A 36 -2.73 -11.77 7.40
CA PRO A 36 -1.51 -12.07 8.17
C PRO A 36 -0.27 -12.21 7.28
N ASP A 37 -0.47 -12.62 6.03
CA ASP A 37 0.59 -12.85 5.04
C ASP A 37 0.83 -11.62 4.14
N PHE A 38 0.18 -10.48 4.40
CA PHE A 38 0.31 -9.22 3.63
C PHE A 38 0.10 -9.40 2.10
N THR A 39 -0.81 -10.29 1.71
CA THR A 39 -1.11 -10.62 0.31
C THR A 39 -2.13 -9.69 -0.34
N LYS A 40 -2.86 -8.90 0.45
CA LYS A 40 -3.89 -7.98 -0.01
C LYS A 40 -3.27 -6.62 -0.29
N VAL A 41 -3.51 -6.14 -1.50
CA VAL A 41 -3.06 -4.84 -1.96
C VAL A 41 -4.20 -3.84 -1.98
N THR A 42 -3.89 -2.58 -1.73
CA THR A 42 -4.78 -1.46 -1.99
C THR A 42 -5.08 -1.36 -3.50
N PRO A 43 -6.19 -0.73 -3.91
CA PRO A 43 -6.49 -0.54 -5.34
C PRO A 43 -5.39 0.21 -6.10
N ALA A 44 -4.68 1.12 -5.44
CA ALA A 44 -3.58 1.87 -6.05
C ALA A 44 -2.35 0.98 -6.28
N GLU A 45 -1.99 0.15 -5.30
CA GLU A 45 -0.91 -0.83 -5.46
C GLU A 45 -1.25 -1.87 -6.52
N ARG A 46 -2.50 -2.33 -6.57
CA ARG A 46 -2.95 -3.23 -7.63
C ARG A 46 -2.77 -2.61 -9.02
N ALA A 47 -3.20 -1.36 -9.21
CA ALA A 47 -3.05 -0.68 -10.49
C ALA A 47 -1.58 -0.59 -10.92
N LYS A 48 -0.66 -0.34 -9.98
CA LYS A 48 0.79 -0.33 -10.23
C LYS A 48 1.33 -1.71 -10.61
N LEU A 49 0.87 -2.77 -9.94
CA LEU A 49 1.27 -4.15 -10.27
C LEU A 49 0.78 -4.55 -11.66
N GLU A 50 -0.45 -4.19 -12.00
CA GLU A 50 -1.01 -4.43 -13.34
C GLU A 50 -0.26 -3.62 -14.41
N GLU A 51 0.19 -2.41 -14.10
CA GLU A 51 1.04 -1.60 -14.97
C GLU A 51 2.41 -2.23 -15.20
N ALA A 52 3.11 -2.59 -14.12
CA ALA A 52 4.39 -3.28 -14.19
C ALA A 52 4.30 -4.60 -14.99
N GLN A 53 3.21 -5.35 -14.83
CA GLN A 53 2.97 -6.56 -15.61
C GLN A 53 2.84 -6.26 -17.12
N ARG A 54 2.13 -5.19 -17.50
CA ARG A 54 2.03 -4.77 -18.90
C ARG A 54 3.38 -4.34 -19.48
N GLU A 55 4.18 -3.60 -18.71
CA GLU A 55 5.53 -3.18 -19.14
C GLU A 55 6.41 -4.40 -19.43
N ILE A 56 6.34 -5.44 -18.59
CA ILE A 56 7.07 -6.70 -18.81
C ILE A 56 6.57 -7.40 -20.09
N GLU A 57 5.25 -7.50 -20.27
CA GLU A 57 4.64 -8.13 -21.46
C GLU A 57 4.97 -7.39 -22.76
N ASN A 58 5.06 -6.05 -22.70
CA ASN A 58 5.44 -5.20 -23.83
C ASN A 58 6.96 -5.18 -24.10
N GLY A 59 7.78 -5.81 -23.23
CA GLY A 59 9.24 -5.79 -23.35
C GLY A 59 9.86 -4.43 -23.01
N GLU A 60 9.16 -3.58 -22.25
CA GLU A 60 9.61 -2.26 -21.80
C GLU A 60 10.56 -2.36 -20.59
N THR A 61 10.73 -3.57 -20.04
CA THR A 61 11.66 -3.84 -18.94
C THR A 61 12.96 -4.46 -19.43
N ILE A 62 14.08 -4.07 -18.81
CA ILE A 62 15.41 -4.63 -19.09
C ILE A 62 15.75 -5.65 -17.99
N SER A 63 16.26 -6.83 -18.37
CA SER A 63 16.72 -7.82 -17.39
C SER A 63 17.86 -7.24 -16.54
N HIS A 64 17.86 -7.56 -15.26
CA HIS A 64 18.92 -7.15 -14.33
C HIS A 64 20.32 -7.59 -14.80
N ASP A 65 20.41 -8.78 -15.40
CA ASP A 65 21.66 -9.33 -15.94
C ASP A 65 22.13 -8.65 -17.24
N ALA A 66 21.24 -7.92 -17.91
CA ALA A 66 21.54 -7.20 -19.15
C ALA A 66 22.05 -5.77 -18.89
N ILE A 67 22.08 -5.32 -17.63
CA ILE A 67 22.57 -4.01 -17.23
C ILE A 67 24.06 -4.13 -16.87
N ASN A 68 24.91 -3.32 -17.51
CA ASN A 68 26.30 -3.20 -17.08
C ASN A 68 26.37 -2.31 -15.84
N TRP A 69 26.65 -2.90 -14.68
CA TRP A 69 26.72 -2.22 -13.39
C TRP A 69 28.14 -1.73 -13.03
N ASP A 70 29.15 -2.13 -13.79
CA ASP A 70 30.55 -1.70 -13.62
C ASP A 70 30.79 -0.25 -14.12
#